data_AF-A0A1H0A4X0-F1
#
_entry.id   AF-A0A1H0A4X0-F1
#
_cell.length_a   1.000
_cell.length_b   1.000
_cell.length_c   1.000
_cell.angle_alpha   90.00
_cell.angle_beta   90.00
_cell.angle_gamma   90.00
#
_symmetry.space_group_name_H-M   'P 1'
#
loop_
_entity.id
_entity.type
_entity.pdbx_description
1 polymer ?
#
loop_
_entity_poly.entity_id
_entity_poly.type
_entity_poly.pdbx_seq_one_letter_code
_entity_poly.pdbx_strand_id
1 'polypeptide(L)' 'MTSGPRVTAKTFWVWTETAAAANPCRIPGAPVEQQFFHYGKNAPAGWLEREYIVDAEDYEGQVDLFGVVNL' A
#
# COMPACT_ATOMS: atom_id res chain seq x y z
N MET A 1 -25.27 -2.30 2.71
CA MET A 1 -23.86 -2.63 2.45
C MET A 1 -23.01 -1.55 3.10
N THR A 2 -22.54 -1.78 4.32
CA THR A 2 -21.72 -0.80 5.04
C THR A 2 -20.31 -0.83 4.43
N SER A 3 -20.03 0.13 3.54
CA SER A 3 -18.65 0.53 3.28
C SER A 3 -18.07 0.94 4.63
N GLY A 4 -17.17 0.14 5.21
CA GLY A 4 -16.48 0.52 6.44
C GLY A 4 -15.75 1.86 6.31
N PRO A 5 -15.27 2.43 7.42
CA PRO A 5 -14.47 3.64 7.37
C PRO A 5 -13.27 3.47 6.44
N ARG A 6 -12.96 4.53 5.69
CA ARG A 6 -11.83 4.58 4.76
C ARG A 6 -10.80 5.60 5.24
N VAL A 7 -9.55 5.34 4.89
CA VAL A 7 -8.42 6.23 5.13
C VAL A 7 -7.80 6.64 3.80
N THR A 8 -7.29 7.87 3.75
CA THR A 8 -6.69 8.46 2.55
C THR A 8 -5.20 8.62 2.76
N ALA A 9 -4.40 8.08 1.81
CA ALA A 9 -2.96 8.27 1.78
C ALA A 9 -2.65 9.73 1.47
N LYS A 10 -1.58 10.25 2.08
CA LYS A 10 -0.99 11.54 1.71
C LYS A 10 -0.40 11.43 0.30
N THR A 11 0.39 10.37 0.05
CA THR A 11 0.95 10.04 -1.27
C THR A 11 0.11 8.94 -1.95
N PHE A 12 0.45 7.68 -1.69
CA PHE A 12 -0.25 6.47 -2.07
C PHE A 12 0.04 5.37 -1.04
N TRP A 13 -0.84 4.38 -0.94
CA TRP A 13 -0.64 3.24 -0.03
C TRP A 13 0.34 2.22 -0.62
N VAL A 14 1.20 1.69 0.24
CA VAL A 14 2.16 0.63 -0.06
C VAL A 14 1.89 -0.58 0.82
N TRP A 15 2.02 -1.79 0.27
CA TRP A 15 1.92 -3.02 1.06
C TRP A 15 3.13 -3.20 1.97
N THR A 16 2.90 -3.56 3.23
CA THR A 16 3.96 -3.87 4.19
C THR A 16 4.37 -5.35 4.15
N GLU A 17 5.44 -5.69 4.86
CA GLU A 17 5.79 -7.09 5.14
C GLU A 17 4.68 -7.82 5.90
N THR A 18 4.01 -7.13 6.84
CA THR A 18 2.86 -7.67 7.58
C THR A 18 1.73 -8.10 6.65
N ALA A 19 1.46 -7.33 5.59
CA ALA A 19 0.48 -7.70 4.58
C ALA A 19 0.87 -8.96 3.80
N ALA A 20 2.16 -9.11 3.46
CA ALA A 20 2.67 -10.28 2.76
C ALA A 20 2.69 -11.54 3.64
N ALA A 21 2.98 -11.39 4.94
CA ALA A 21 2.89 -12.48 5.91
C ALA A 21 1.44 -12.98 6.06
N ALA A 22 0.46 -12.07 6.03
CA ALA A 22 -0.96 -12.44 6.09
C ALA A 22 -1.49 -12.98 4.75
N ASN A 23 -0.97 -12.50 3.62
CA ASN A 23 -1.32 -12.97 2.30
C ASN A 23 -0.09 -12.89 1.36
N PRO A 24 0.53 -14.04 1.03
CA PRO A 24 1.73 -14.09 0.21
C PRO A 24 1.59 -13.52 -1.21
N CYS A 25 0.37 -13.26 -1.68
CA CYS A 25 0.15 -12.56 -2.95
C CYS A 25 0.41 -11.05 -2.86
N ARG A 26 0.56 -10.49 -1.65
CA ARG A 26 0.99 -9.10 -1.45
C ARG A 26 2.49 -9.01 -1.56
N ILE A 27 2.95 -8.15 -2.45
CA ILE A 27 4.35 -7.81 -2.60
C ILE A 27 4.65 -6.62 -1.67
N PRO A 28 5.46 -6.79 -0.60
CA PRO A 28 5.90 -5.69 0.25
C PRO A 28 6.61 -4.61 -0.57
N GLY A 29 6.41 -3.34 -0.22
CA GLY A 29 6.98 -2.20 -0.94
C GLY A 29 6.28 -1.87 -2.26
N ALA A 30 5.44 -2.76 -2.79
CA ALA A 30 4.68 -2.46 -4.00
C ALA A 30 3.48 -1.55 -3.69
N PRO A 31 3.16 -0.58 -4.57
CA PRO A 31 1.96 0.22 -4.47
C PRO A 31 0.70 -0.65 -4.43
N VAL A 32 -0.25 -0.31 -3.55
CA VAL A 32 -1.51 -1.03 -3.42
C VAL A 32 -2.28 -1.04 -4.73
N GLU A 33 -2.25 0.05 -5.50
CA GLU A 33 -2.94 0.18 -6.78
C GLU A 33 -2.51 -0.84 -7.85
N GLN A 34 -1.28 -1.34 -7.80
CA GLN A 34 -0.81 -2.34 -8.76
C GLN A 34 -1.51 -3.68 -8.58
N GLN A 35 -2.00 -3.97 -7.37
CA GLN A 35 -2.75 -5.19 -7.07
C GLN A 35 -4.25 -4.92 -6.87
N PHE A 36 -4.60 -3.71 -6.47
CA PHE A 36 -5.97 -3.23 -6.36
C PHE A 36 -6.10 -1.76 -6.75
N PHE A 37 -6.36 -1.56 -8.04
CA PHE A 37 -6.47 -0.24 -8.67
C PHE A 37 -7.30 0.78 -7.87
N HIS A 38 -8.45 0.38 -7.32
CA HIS A 38 -9.37 1.31 -6.63
C HIS A 38 -8.92 1.76 -5.23
N TYR A 39 -7.89 1.12 -4.65
CA TYR A 39 -7.46 1.38 -3.27
C TYR A 39 -6.10 2.09 -3.16
N GLY A 40 -5.53 2.58 -4.27
CA GLY A 40 -4.23 3.26 -4.30
C GLY A 40 -4.12 4.45 -3.35
N LYS A 41 -5.14 5.31 -3.32
CA LYS A 41 -5.18 6.50 -2.45
C LYS A 41 -6.19 6.39 -1.32
N ASN A 42 -7.27 5.63 -1.49
CA ASN A 42 -8.32 5.48 -0.50
C ASN A 42 -8.48 4.00 -0.15
N ALA A 43 -8.12 3.58 1.06
CA ALA A 43 -8.16 2.18 1.48
C ALA A 43 -9.09 1.98 2.69
N PRO A 44 -9.53 0.75 2.98
CA PRO A 44 -10.23 0.44 4.23
C PRO A 44 -9.37 0.78 5.45
N ALA A 45 -9.95 1.46 6.45
CA ALA A 45 -9.24 1.82 7.69
C ALA A 45 -8.63 0.60 8.40
N GLY A 46 -9.34 -0.54 8.36
CA GLY A 46 -8.87 -1.79 8.95
C GLY A 46 -7.61 -2.40 8.30
N TRP A 47 -7.16 -1.89 7.14
CA TRP A 47 -5.85 -2.26 6.59
C TRP A 47 -4.72 -1.49 7.29
N LEU A 48 -4.94 -0.21 7.59
CA LEU A 48 -3.99 0.62 8.32
C LEU A 48 -3.89 0.18 9.78
N GLU A 49 -5.03 -0.10 10.43
CA GLU A 49 -5.08 -0.62 11.81
C GLU A 49 -4.34 -1.96 12.00
N ARG A 50 -4.24 -2.75 10.92
CA ARG A 50 -3.53 -4.04 10.90
C ARG A 50 -2.09 -3.92 10.38
N GLU A 51 -1.64 -2.69 10.15
CA GLU A 51 -0.31 -2.40 9.60
C GLU A 51 -0.06 -3.08 8.25
N TYR A 52 -1.10 -3.36 7.47
CA TYR A 52 -0.98 -3.96 6.15
C TYR A 52 -0.57 -2.94 5.09
N ILE A 53 -0.96 -1.69 5.29
CA ILE A 53 -0.61 -0.58 4.43
C ILE A 53 0.09 0.50 5.22
N VAL A 54 0.97 1.22 4.56
CA VAL A 54 1.63 2.42 5.06
C VAL A 54 1.72 3.43 3.92
N ASP A 55 1.75 4.72 4.25
CA ASP A 55 1.96 5.74 3.23
C ASP A 55 3.34 5.57 2.62
N ALA A 56 3.47 5.76 1.30
CA ALA A 56 4.74 5.56 0.62
C ALA A 56 5.86 6.47 1.15
N GLU A 57 5.52 7.66 1.70
CA GLU A 57 6.52 8.55 2.31
C GLU A 57 7.06 8.01 3.64
N ASP A 58 6.26 7.23 4.36
CA ASP A 58 6.57 6.68 5.68
C ASP A 58 7.16 5.24 5.57
N TYR A 59 7.29 4.70 4.35
CA TYR A 59 7.89 3.39 4.12
C TYR A 59 9.42 3.48 4.09
N GLU A 60 10.08 3.10 5.18
CA GLU A 60 11.56 3.11 5.32
C GLU A 60 12.31 2.15 4.37
N GLY A 61 11.60 1.46 3.47
CA GLY A 61 12.14 0.55 2.47
C GLY A 61 12.13 1.11 1.05
N GLN A 62 12.47 2.39 0.87
CA GLN A 62 12.56 3.04 -0.44
C GLN A 62 13.60 2.32 -1.33
N VAL A 63 13.22 1.19 -1.94
CA VAL A 63 13.84 0.71 -3.17
C VAL A 63 13.16 1.52 -4.25
N ASP A 64 13.93 2.46 -4.78
CA ASP A 64 13.57 3.41 -5.83
C ASP A 64 12.82 2.71 -6.99
N LEU A 65 11.49 2.63 -6.91
CA LEU A 65 10.62 2.02 -7.92
C LEU A 65 10.60 2.85 -9.23
N PHE A 66 11.32 3.98 -9.27
CA PHE A 66 11.55 4.81 -10.44
C PHE A 66 13.00 4.80 -10.96
N GLY A 67 13.83 3.83 -10.55
CA GLY A 67 15.17 3.61 -11.12
C GLY A 67 15.20 3.12 -12.57
N VAL A 68 14.07 3.10 -13.29
CA VAL A 68 14.00 2.78 -14.72
C VAL A 68 12.97 3.67 -15.42
N VAL A 69 13.37 4.89 -15.81
CA VAL A 69 13.33 5.38 -17.21
C VAL A 69 14.37 6.49 -17.34
N ASN A 70 15.58 6.12 -17.73
CA ASN A 70 16.49 7.02 -18.45
C ASN A 70 16.94 6.27 -19.70
N LEU A 71 16.15 6.38 -20.77
CA LEU A 71 16.53 6.24 -22.18
C LEU A 71 15.55 7.07 -23.02
#